data_AF-A0A838IZY9-F1
#
_entry.id   AF-A0A838IZY9-F1
#
_cell.length_a   1.000
_cell.length_b   1.000
_cell.length_c   1.000
_cell.angle_alpha   90.00
_cell.angle_beta   90.00
_cell.angle_gamma   90.00
#
_symmetry.space_group_name_H-M   'P 1'
#
loop_
_entity.id
_entity.type
_entity.pdbx_description
1 polymer ?
#
loop_
_entity_poly.entity_id
_entity_poly.type
_entity_poly.pdbx_seq_one_letter_code
_entity_poly.pdbx_strand_id
1 'polypeptide(L)' 'MERRRVAASVIVRVVDGRNGRRIVVHDLRSRKVCEFVSWADALRFLRGVAEEQGLR' A
#
# COMPACT_ATOMS: atom_id res chain seq x y z
N MET A 1 2.82 -27.92 -11.09
CA MET A 1 2.04 -26.69 -10.85
C MET A 1 2.98 -25.64 -10.29
N GLU A 2 3.35 -24.66 -11.10
CA GLU A 2 4.19 -23.55 -10.65
C GLU A 2 3.39 -22.68 -9.66
N ARG A 3 3.82 -22.60 -8.40
CA ARG A 3 3.15 -21.76 -7.39
C ARG A 3 3.40 -20.30 -7.76
N ARG A 4 2.38 -19.59 -8.24
CA ARG A 4 2.43 -18.13 -8.47
C ARG A 4 2.84 -17.45 -7.15
N ARG A 5 4.04 -16.88 -7.11
CA ARG A 5 4.54 -16.12 -5.95
C ARG A 5 3.80 -14.78 -5.91
N VAL A 6 3.12 -14.51 -4.80
CA VAL A 6 2.47 -13.21 -4.58
C VAL A 6 3.53 -12.13 -4.47
N ALA A 7 3.56 -11.22 -5.44
CA ALA A 7 4.57 -10.17 -5.52
C ALA A 7 4.20 -8.92 -4.69
N ALA A 8 2.92 -8.65 -4.45
CA ALA A 8 2.47 -7.63 -3.49
C ALA A 8 1.11 -8.03 -2.91
N SER A 9 0.87 -7.69 -1.64
CA SER A 9 -0.43 -7.89 -1.00
C SER A 9 -0.65 -6.75 0.00
N VAL A 10 -1.62 -5.88 -0.32
CA VAL A 10 -1.88 -4.67 0.44
C VAL A 10 -3.37 -4.52 0.70
N ILE A 11 -3.73 -3.92 1.83
CA ILE A 11 -5.09 -3.45 2.12
C ILE A 11 -5.03 -1.93 2.16
N VAL A 12 -5.85 -1.28 1.33
CA VAL A 12 -6.03 0.17 1.34
C VAL A 12 -7.36 0.49 2.00
N ARG A 13 -7.35 1.33 3.04
CA ARG A 13 -8.54 1.84 3.72
C ARG A 13 -8.59 3.34 3.57
N VAL A 14 -9.75 3.87 3.21
CA VAL A 14 -10.02 5.30 3.28
C VAL A 14 -10.86 5.54 4.53
N VAL A 15 -10.34 6.36 5.43
CA VAL A 15 -10.98 6.67 6.71
C VAL A 15 -11.34 8.15 6.72
N ASP A 16 -12.63 8.45 6.86
CA ASP A 16 -13.10 9.81 7.06
C ASP A 16 -13.27 10.05 8.58
N GLY A 17 -12.60 11.08 9.11
CA GLY A 17 -12.61 11.38 10.54
C GLY A 17 -12.52 12.88 10.84
N ARG A 18 -12.44 13.22 12.13
CA ARG A 18 -12.45 14.61 12.62
C ARG A 18 -11.30 15.46 12.05
N ASN A 19 -10.20 14.82 11.66
CA ASN A 19 -9.01 15.44 11.07
C ASN A 19 -8.97 15.33 9.53
N GLY A 20 -10.13 15.14 8.90
CA GLY A 20 -10.26 14.94 7.46
C GLY A 20 -10.07 13.48 7.02
N ARG A 21 -10.03 13.30 5.70
CA ARG A 21 -9.84 12.01 5.03
C ARG A 21 -8.39 11.54 5.13
N ARG A 22 -8.20 10.27 5.47
CA ARG A 22 -6.89 9.60 5.44
C ARG A 22 -6.94 8.33 4.61
N ILE A 23 -5.81 8.01 3.97
CA ILE A 23 -5.59 6.79 3.22
C ILE A 23 -4.59 5.96 4.01
N VAL A 24 -5.02 4.80 4.50
CA VAL A 24 -4.21 3.88 5.28
C VAL A 24 -3.85 2.70 4.39
N VAL A 25 -2.55 2.48 4.20
CA VAL A 25 -2.02 1.34 3.45
C VAL A 25 -1.41 0.37 4.45
N HIS A 26 -1.97 -0.84 4.51
CA HIS A 26 -1.40 -1.97 5.23
C HIS A 26 -0.68 -2.86 4.22
N ASP A 27 0.64 -2.93 4.29
CA ASP A 27 1.42 -3.92 3.56
C ASP A 27 1.45 -5.22 4.35
N LEU A 28 0.79 -6.26 3.85
CA LEU A 28 0.66 -7.54 4.54
C LEU A 28 1.98 -8.33 4.55
N ARG A 29 2.92 -8.02 3.64
CA ARG A 29 4.21 -8.70 3.56
C ARG A 29 5.18 -8.17 4.59
N SER A 30 5.34 -6.84 4.65
CA SER A 30 6.24 -6.19 5.62
C SER A 30 5.59 -5.92 6.97
N ARG A 31 4.26 -6.09 7.07
CA ARG A 31 3.43 -5.68 8.22
C ARG A 31 3.50 -4.17 8.52
N LYS A 32 4.01 -3.36 7.58
CA LYS A 32 4.04 -1.91 7.72
C LYS A 32 2.64 -1.33 7.52
N VAL A 33 2.35 -0.29 8.29
CA VAL A 33 1.15 0.53 8.14
C VAL A 33 1.60 1.96 7.88
N CYS A 34 1.11 2.54 6.80
CA CYS A 34 1.42 3.90 6.41
C CYS A 34 0.13 4.70 6.23
N GLU A 35 0.10 5.92 6.78
CA GLU A 35 -1.01 6.85 6.63
C GLU A 35 -0.63 7.98 5.69
N PHE A 36 -1.53 8.34 4.78
CA PHE A 36 -1.35 9.41 3.82
C PHE A 36 -2.58 10.33 3.82
N VAL A 37 -2.34 11.63 3.64
CA VAL A 37 -3.40 12.63 3.45
C VAL A 37 -3.70 12.87 1.96
N SER A 38 -2.90 12.29 1.07
CA SER A 38 -3.03 12.44 -0.39
C SER A 38 -2.91 11.09 -1.10
N TRP A 39 -3.68 10.92 -2.18
CA TRP A 39 -3.53 9.74 -3.06
C TRP A 39 -2.20 9.74 -3.80
N ALA A 40 -1.66 10.92 -4.12
CA ALA A 40 -0.36 11.02 -4.80
C ALA A 40 0.76 10.38 -3.96
N ASP A 41 0.80 10.64 -2.66
CA ASP A 41 1.79 10.04 -1.76
C ASP A 41 1.55 8.54 -1.54
N ALA A 42 0.29 8.14 -1.36
CA ALA A 42 -0.06 6.72 -1.22
C ALA A 42 0.34 5.91 -2.47
N LEU A 43 0.09 6.45 -3.67
CA LEU A 43 0.48 5.82 -4.93
C LEU A 43 1.99 5.79 -5.11
N ARG A 44 2.71 6.86 -4.73
CA ARG A 44 4.18 6.89 -4.75
C ARG A 44 4.77 5.80 -3.85
N PHE A 45 4.23 5.63 -2.64
CA PHE A 45 4.62 4.55 -1.75
C PHE A 45 4.36 3.16 -2.38
N LEU A 46 3.17 2.93 -2.92
CA LEU A 46 2.82 1.65 -3.55
C LEU A 46 3.69 1.32 -4.77
N ARG A 47 4.09 2.33 -5.56
CA ARG A 47 5.06 2.15 -6.66
C ARG A 47 6.43 1.71 -6.15
N GLY A 48 6.94 2.35 -5.08
CA GLY A 48 8.18 1.93 -4.45
C GLY A 48 8.11 0.48 -3.96
N VAL A 49 7.00 0.07 -3.34
CA VAL A 49 6.77 -1.33 -2.95
C VAL A 49 6.75 -2.26 -4.15
N ALA A 50 6.14 -1.87 -5.28
CA ALA A 50 6.13 -2.65 -6.50
C ALA A 50 7.56 -2.84 -7.08
N GLU A 51 8.31 -1.75 -7.19
CA GLU A 51 9.69 -1.74 -7.70
C GLU A 51 10.63 -2.61 -6.87
N GLU A 52 10.56 -2.51 -5.54
CA GLU A 52 11.33 -3.36 -4.61
C GLU A 52 11.06 -4.86 -4.80
N GLN A 53 9.87 -5.20 -5.32
CA GLN A 53 9.46 -6.59 -5.58
C GLN A 53 9.62 -7.00 -7.05
N GLY A 54 10.25 -6.15 -7.87
CA GLY A 54 10.47 -6.41 -9.28
C GLY A 54 9.19 -6.40 -10.12
N LEU A 55 8.12 -5.79 -9.61
CA LEU A 55 6.90 -5.53 -10.37
C LEU A 55 7.11 -4.28 -11.24
N ARG A 56 6.74 -4.38 -12.52
CA ARG A 56 6.80 -3.29 -13.50
C ARG A 56 5.41 -2.85 -13.90
#